data_AF-A0A2D5LMB7-F1
#
_entry.id   AF-A0A2D5LMB7-F1
#
_cell.length_a   1.000
_cell.length_b   1.000
_cell.length_c   1.000
_cell.angle_alpha   90.00
_cell.angle_beta   90.00
_cell.angle_gamma   90.00
#
_symmetry.space_group_name_H-M   'P 1'
#
loop_
_entity.id
_entity.type
_entity.pdbx_description
1 polymer ?
#
loop_
_entity_poly.entity_id
_entity_poly.type
_entity_poly.pdbx_seq_one_letter_code
_entity_poly.pdbx_strand_id
1 'polypeptide(L)' 'MPYKINFFARPIDSDYRLNWESLLIELSLAVICTTMALYGWDKGMLLMAYPAGFVALMCYGLVIYTLVSFIRSRLQK' A
#
# COMPACT_ATOMS: atom_id res chain seq x y z
N MET A 1 24.77 4.67 -42.48
CA MET A 1 23.38 4.87 -42.01
C MET A 1 23.40 4.72 -40.50
N PRO A 2 23.34 5.80 -39.71
CA PRO A 2 23.29 5.69 -38.26
C PRO A 2 21.88 5.22 -37.85
N TYR A 3 21.84 4.03 -37.26
CA TYR A 3 20.68 3.43 -36.63
C TYR A 3 20.15 4.37 -35.54
N LYS A 4 19.03 5.03 -35.83
CA LYS A 4 18.33 5.89 -34.88
C LYS A 4 17.62 4.99 -33.87
N ILE A 5 18.29 4.74 -32.75
CA ILE A 5 17.71 4.02 -31.61
C ILE A 5 16.68 4.98 -31.00
N ASN A 6 15.40 4.80 -31.33
CA ASN A 6 14.34 5.57 -30.72
C ASN A 6 14.24 5.17 -29.25
N PHE A 7 14.81 5.98 -28.37
CA PHE A 7 14.61 5.89 -26.94
C PHE A 7 13.18 6.35 -26.63
N PHE A 8 12.20 5.47 -26.88
CA PHE A 8 10.81 5.62 -26.45
C PHE A 8 10.68 5.32 -24.95
N ALA A 9 11.58 5.86 -24.12
CA ALA A 9 11.25 6.04 -22.72
C ALA A 9 10.30 7.23 -22.65
N ARG A 10 9.03 6.99 -23.01
CA ARG A 10 7.93 7.83 -22.56
C ARG A 10 8.10 7.84 -21.04
N PRO A 11 8.35 9.00 -20.39
CA PRO A 11 8.32 9.03 -18.94
C PRO A 11 6.95 8.45 -18.59
N ILE A 12 6.93 7.34 -17.87
CA ILE A 12 5.70 6.93 -17.24
C ILE A 12 5.38 8.14 -16.37
N ASP A 13 4.31 8.85 -16.75
CA ASP A 13 3.74 9.89 -15.92
C ASP A 13 3.47 9.18 -14.59
N SER A 14 4.37 9.37 -13.64
CA SER A 14 4.33 8.84 -12.28
C SER A 14 3.23 9.51 -11.46
N ASP A 15 2.26 10.07 -12.16
CA ASP A 15 1.30 11.04 -11.69
C ASP A 15 -0.11 10.46 -11.95
N TYR A 16 -0.76 10.10 -10.84
CA TYR A 16 -2.14 10.51 -10.62
C TYR A 16 -3.32 9.68 -11.13
N ARG A 17 -3.21 8.34 -11.14
CA ARG A 17 -4.41 7.49 -10.87
C ARG A 17 -4.17 6.39 -9.82
N LEU A 18 -2.92 5.98 -9.66
CA LEU A 18 -2.52 4.93 -8.72
C LEU A 18 -2.68 5.28 -7.22
N ASN A 19 -2.73 6.55 -6.81
CA ASN A 19 -2.66 6.85 -5.36
C ASN A 19 -3.93 6.45 -4.59
N TRP A 20 -5.11 6.69 -5.16
CA TRP A 20 -6.38 6.29 -4.54
C TRP A 20 -6.65 4.79 -4.69
N GLU A 21 -6.30 4.20 -5.84
CA GLU A 21 -6.42 2.76 -6.07
C GLU A 21 -5.47 1.97 -5.14
N SER A 22 -4.24 2.46 -4.98
CA SER A 22 -3.24 1.88 -4.06
C SER A 22 -3.69 1.99 -2.61
N LEU A 23 -4.24 3.14 -2.17
CA LEU A 23 -4.75 3.30 -0.82
C LEU A 23 -5.91 2.33 -0.52
N LEU A 24 -6.82 2.15 -1.49
CA LEU A 24 -7.93 1.20 -1.38
C LEU A 24 -7.42 -0.26 -1.27
N ILE A 25 -6.41 -0.61 -2.06
CA ILE A 25 -5.79 -1.94 -2.02
C ILE A 25 -5.08 -2.16 -0.68
N GLU A 26 -4.26 -1.22 -0.21
CA GLU A 26 -3.57 -1.31 1.08
C GLU A 26 -4.54 -1.41 2.26
N LEU A 27 -5.65 -0.68 2.22
CA LEU A 27 -6.70 -0.76 3.24
C LEU A 27 -7.40 -2.13 3.21
N SER A 28 -7.73 -2.64 2.03
CA SER A 28 -8.35 -3.96 1.91
C SER A 28 -7.43 -5.08 2.41
N LEU A 29 -6.13 -4.99 2.12
CA LEU A 29 -5.12 -5.94 2.55
C LEU A 29 -4.88 -5.87 4.06
N ALA A 30 -4.88 -4.66 4.65
CA ALA A 30 -4.81 -4.47 6.09
C ALA A 30 -5.96 -5.19 6.81
N VAL A 31 -7.20 -5.05 6.32
CA VAL A 31 -8.38 -5.70 6.91
C VAL A 31 -8.26 -7.23 6.84
N ILE A 32 -7.86 -7.78 5.69
CA ILE A 32 -7.72 -9.24 5.51
C ILE A 32 -6.59 -9.80 6.39
N CYS A 33 -5.43 -9.13 6.46
CA CYS A 33 -4.34 -9.56 7.33
C CYS A 33 -4.72 -9.50 8.81
N THR A 34 -5.55 -8.53 9.21
CA THR A 34 -6.03 -8.41 10.59
C THR A 34 -6.98 -9.54 10.96
N THR A 35 -7.95 -9.87 10.09
CA THR A 35 -8.87 -10.98 10.34
C THR A 35 -8.14 -12.32 10.36
N MET A 36 -7.15 -12.52 9.49
CA MET A 36 -6.29 -13.70 9.50
C MET A 36 -5.42 -13.79 10.76
N ALA A 37 -4.90 -12.67 11.27
CA ALA A 37 -4.13 -12.64 12.51
C ALA A 37 -5.00 -13.03 13.72
N LEU A 38 -6.23 -12.50 13.81
CA LEU A 38 -7.19 -12.85 14.87
C LEU A 38 -7.57 -14.33 14.79
N TYR A 39 -7.90 -14.82 13.60
CA TYR A 39 -8.24 -16.22 13.41
C TYR A 39 -7.07 -17.16 13.71
N GLY A 40 -5.85 -16.77 13.32
CA GLY A 40 -4.62 -17.52 13.63
C GLY A 40 -4.34 -17.59 15.12
N TRP A 41 -4.71 -16.54 15.88
CA TRP A 41 -4.62 -16.51 17.33
C TRP A 41 -5.61 -17.48 17.98
N ASP A 42 -6.89 -17.47 17.55
CA ASP A 42 -7.93 -18.36 18.07
C ASP A 42 -7.66 -19.85 17.76
N LYS A 43 -7.03 -20.16 16.63
CA LYS A 43 -6.68 -21.53 16.24
C LYS A 43 -5.35 -22.02 16.82
N GLY A 44 -4.64 -21.21 17.60
CA GLY A 44 -3.33 -21.55 18.16
C GLY A 44 -2.20 -21.64 17.12
N MET A 45 -2.42 -21.13 15.91
CA MET A 45 -1.43 -21.08 14.82
C MET A 45 -0.57 -19.82 14.94
N LEU A 46 0.17 -19.70 16.05
CA LEU A 46 0.98 -18.51 16.38
C LEU A 46 2.02 -18.16 15.31
N LEU A 47 2.59 -19.18 14.65
CA LEU A 47 3.55 -19.03 13.55
C LEU A 47 2.98 -18.26 12.35
N MET A 48 1.66 -18.33 12.12
CA MET A 48 0.98 -17.59 11.06
C MET A 48 0.43 -16.25 11.57
N ALA A 49 -0.03 -16.21 12.82
CA ALA A 49 -0.61 -15.00 13.41
C ALA A 49 0.40 -13.85 13.57
N TYR A 50 1.63 -14.17 13.98
CA TYR A 50 2.67 -13.15 14.20
C TYR A 50 3.08 -12.38 12.93
N PRO A 51 3.46 -13.04 11.80
CA PRO A 51 3.79 -12.32 10.58
C PRO A 51 2.56 -11.62 9.97
N ALA A 52 1.36 -12.23 10.04
CA ALA A 52 0.13 -11.61 9.56
C ALA A 52 -0.21 -10.32 10.34
N GLY A 53 -0.05 -10.34 11.67
CA GLY A 53 -0.25 -9.18 12.52
C GLY A 53 0.77 -8.07 12.26
N PHE A 54 2.05 -8.43 12.04
CA PHE A 54 3.09 -7.46 11.69
C PHE A 54 2.79 -6.75 10.37
N VAL A 55 2.41 -7.50 9.33
CA VAL A 55 2.06 -6.95 8.02
C VAL A 55 0.82 -6.05 8.11
N ALA A 56 -0.20 -6.46 8.89
CA ALA A 56 -1.39 -5.63 9.12
C ALA A 56 -1.01 -4.28 9.74
N LEU A 57 -0.13 -4.27 10.75
CA LEU A 57 0.32 -3.06 11.43
C LEU A 57 1.05 -2.12 10.46
N MET A 58 1.92 -2.66 9.60
CA MET A 58 2.63 -1.88 8.58
C MET A 58 1.68 -1.28 7.55
N CYS A 59 0.70 -2.05 7.05
CA CYS A 59 -0.29 -1.53 6.11
C CYS A 59 -1.16 -0.42 6.74
N TYR A 60 -1.57 -0.55 8.00
CA TYR A 60 -2.27 0.54 8.68
C TYR A 60 -1.41 1.80 8.84
N GLY A 61 -0.12 1.65 9.14
CA GLY A 61 0.82 2.76 9.22
C GLY A 61 0.93 3.53 7.89
N LEU A 62 1.05 2.81 6.78
CA LEU A 62 1.11 3.40 5.43
C LEU A 62 -0.19 4.12 5.06
N VAL A 63 -1.35 3.53 5.33
CA VAL A 63 -2.65 4.18 5.10
C VAL A 63 -2.77 5.47 5.91
N ILE A 64 -2.39 5.47 7.18
CA ILE A 64 -2.41 6.67 8.04
C ILE A 64 -1.46 7.74 7.48
N TYR A 65 -0.25 7.37 7.09
CA TYR A 65 0.72 8.29 6.51
C TYR A 65 0.19 8.96 5.23
N THR A 66 -0.40 8.17 4.34
CA THR A 66 -0.99 8.68 3.09
C THR A 66 -2.19 9.60 3.39
N LEU A 67 -3.01 9.26 4.38
CA LEU A 67 -4.14 10.10 4.79
C LEU A 67 -3.69 11.43 5.40
N VAL A 68 -2.67 11.41 6.25
CA VAL A 68 -2.07 12.62 6.86
C VAL A 68 -1.40 13.50 5.82
N SER A 69 -0.65 12.92 4.88
CA SER A 69 -0.02 13.69 3.79
C SER A 69 -1.07 14.34 2.88
N PHE A 70 -2.19 13.66 2.62
CA PHE A 70 -3.32 14.24 1.88
C PHE A 70 -3.97 15.41 2.62
N ILE A 71 -4.25 15.26 3.92
CA ILE A 71 -4.83 16.34 4.74
C ILE A 71 -3.89 17.55 4.79
N ARG A 72 -2.59 17.33 5.04
CA ARG A 72 -1.59 18.43 5.04
C ARG A 72 -1.53 19.16 3.70
N SER A 73 -1.58 18.42 2.60
CA SER A 73 -1.61 18.99 1.24
C SER A 73 -2.87 19.82 0.98
N ARG A 74 -4.00 19.45 1.58
CA ARG A 74 -5.26 20.20 1.50
C ARG A 74 -5.29 21.42 2.42
N LEU A 75 -4.55 21.41 3.52
CA LEU A 75 -4.53 22.50 4.51
C LEU A 75 -3.58 23.64 4.14
N GLN A 76 -2.57 23.37 3.28
CA GLN A 76 -1.66 24.39 2.74
C GLN A 76 -2.18 25.10 1.47
N LYS A 77 -3.41 24.78 1.03
CA LYS A 77 -4.04 25.38 -0.15
C LYS A 77 -5.22 26.25 0.28
#